data_AF-A0A943RZ08-F1
#
_entry.id   AF-A0A943RZ08-F1
#
_cell.length_a   1.000
_cell.length_b   1.000
_cell.length_c   1.000
_cell.angle_alpha   90.00
_cell.angle_beta   90.00
_cell.angle_gamma   90.00
#
_symmetry.space_group_name_H-M   'P 1'
#
loop_
_entity.id
_entity.type
_entity.pdbx_description
1 polymer ?
#
loop_
_entity_poly.entity_id
_entity_poly.type
_entity_poly.pdbx_seq_one_letter_code
_entity_poly.pdbx_strand_id
1 'polypeptide(L)'
;MDKRIESYLDSVIPEKLSKRRQKLIREELRDHISDHIDFYTEIGYSEDESIQKALADMGDDGGVTAMVKKDFEKVYGEKIWMPILAFVLTAAVIMAAMSCGVWILSADSKGSPKMAEIFASFAIILAFSFALAVAYRKGFKKTLLAIGIPNLLFGATVLYSGYSQPAIYALISDIGFLLEKTTPLITYKFASEQELVNEYISFIAGIVLDIGLALVSLILFIRLRKKGTPEKKSKKGIIITASVLCAAAIGLTFMYTGTEKFYRSYKYVMNGKKFETSDGICKQSEAAFESIDLGMDYNEAARRLRVQGYMPFDEYRKTQSREMSKRLKYSLGELELTVTDEGYTVFINPNIFYDDNDIYGRNGSNGFVYLRADSDGCVESKGVGSGAAVKDKYGYVPDHHSGGSGGRSCYQNFKTVRVGDRKDEIMKKLAGENGDIFARFLTLKNGEESEYCRVSHAGRGSPDEIYCPVVVEIWFENEKLSDAKLYVLDEFVYGRQRVYELEK
;
A
#
# COMPACT_ATOMS: atom_id res chain seq x y z
N MET A 1 -59.72 -28.78 28.09
CA MET A 1 -58.52 -29.62 28.26
C MET A 1 -57.88 -29.25 29.57
N ASP A 2 -57.49 -30.25 30.36
CA ASP A 2 -56.91 -30.06 31.69
C ASP A 2 -55.57 -29.29 31.61
N LYS A 3 -55.33 -28.39 32.57
CA LYS A 3 -54.10 -27.56 32.64
C LYS A 3 -52.83 -28.40 32.84
N ARG A 4 -52.94 -29.57 33.46
CA ARG A 4 -51.81 -30.50 33.68
C ARG A 4 -51.26 -31.03 32.37
N ILE A 5 -52.14 -31.36 31.41
CA ILE A 5 -51.78 -31.86 30.08
C ILE A 5 -51.02 -30.78 29.29
N GLU A 6 -51.52 -29.54 29.29
CA GLU A 6 -50.84 -28.42 28.62
C GLU A 6 -49.45 -28.14 29.23
N SER A 7 -49.36 -28.16 30.57
CA SER A 7 -48.09 -27.99 31.28
C SER A 7 -47.07 -29.08 30.91
N TYR A 8 -47.50 -30.32 30.79
CA TYR A 8 -46.65 -31.43 30.36
C TYR A 8 -46.16 -31.23 28.91
N LEU A 9 -47.07 -30.92 27.98
CA LEU A 9 -46.74 -30.68 26.57
C LEU A 9 -45.75 -29.52 26.39
N ASP A 10 -45.91 -28.43 27.16
CA ASP A 10 -44.97 -27.31 27.18
C ASP A 10 -43.59 -27.72 27.72
N SER A 11 -43.55 -28.67 28.67
CA SER A 11 -42.29 -29.12 29.27
C SER A 11 -41.45 -30.00 28.32
N VAL A 12 -42.11 -30.86 27.55
CA VAL A 12 -41.49 -31.89 26.68
C VAL A 12 -41.17 -31.36 25.29
N ILE A 13 -42.02 -30.51 24.72
CA ILE A 13 -41.86 -30.03 23.34
C ILE A 13 -40.77 -28.95 23.27
N PRO A 14 -39.68 -29.16 22.51
CA PRO A 14 -38.63 -28.16 22.41
C PRO A 14 -39.10 -26.86 21.73
N GLU A 15 -38.92 -25.74 22.43
CA GLU A 15 -39.28 -24.39 21.92
C GLU A 15 -38.57 -24.01 20.61
N LYS A 16 -37.43 -24.63 20.31
CA LYS A 16 -36.61 -24.35 19.12
C LYS A 16 -37.14 -24.98 17.82
N LEU A 17 -38.17 -25.82 17.89
CA LEU A 17 -38.79 -26.42 16.70
C LEU A 17 -39.61 -25.38 15.91
N SER A 18 -39.82 -25.63 14.62
CA SER A 18 -40.73 -24.79 13.84
C SER A 18 -42.17 -24.93 14.34
N LYS A 19 -42.97 -23.86 14.29
CA LYS A 19 -44.40 -23.88 14.69
C LYS A 19 -45.20 -25.05 14.10
N ARG A 20 -44.96 -25.42 12.83
CA ARG A 20 -45.61 -26.58 12.19
C ARG A 20 -45.23 -27.91 12.85
N ARG A 21 -43.95 -28.11 13.18
CA ARG A 21 -43.47 -29.32 13.86
C ARG A 21 -43.91 -29.38 15.32
N GLN A 22 -43.88 -28.24 16.01
CA GLN A 22 -44.43 -28.13 17.37
C GLN A 22 -45.91 -28.49 17.37
N LYS A 23 -46.68 -27.98 16.41
CA LYS A 23 -48.09 -28.32 16.24
C LYS A 23 -48.30 -29.82 16.00
N LEU A 24 -47.58 -30.42 15.05
CA LEU A 24 -47.72 -31.86 14.76
C LEU A 24 -47.34 -32.75 15.95
N ILE A 25 -46.24 -32.45 16.65
CA ILE A 25 -45.82 -33.20 17.84
C ILE A 25 -46.81 -32.99 18.99
N ARG A 26 -47.34 -31.77 19.13
CA ARG A 26 -48.36 -31.45 20.14
C ARG A 26 -49.67 -32.17 19.87
N GLU A 27 -50.10 -32.26 18.61
CA GLU A 27 -51.28 -33.02 18.20
C GLU A 27 -51.09 -34.51 18.50
N GLU A 28 -49.98 -35.09 18.04
CA GLU A 28 -49.68 -36.52 18.28
C GLU A 28 -49.61 -36.88 19.78
N LEU A 29 -48.89 -36.09 20.57
CA LEU A 29 -48.77 -36.34 22.01
C LEU A 29 -50.10 -36.13 22.74
N ARG A 30 -50.93 -35.20 22.27
CA ARG A 30 -52.25 -34.96 22.85
C ARG A 30 -53.19 -36.13 22.58
N ASP A 31 -53.18 -36.65 21.37
CA ASP A 31 -54.00 -37.82 21.00
C ASP A 31 -53.57 -39.04 21.82
N HIS A 32 -52.26 -39.28 21.95
CA HIS A 32 -51.72 -40.32 22.84
C HIS A 32 -52.14 -40.15 24.31
N ILE A 33 -52.04 -38.94 24.87
CA ILE A 33 -52.48 -38.69 26.25
C ILE A 33 -53.98 -38.97 26.41
N SER A 34 -54.79 -38.63 25.40
CA SER A 34 -56.23 -38.90 25.41
C SER A 34 -56.51 -40.40 25.45
N ASP A 35 -55.84 -41.19 24.60
CA ASP A 35 -56.00 -42.65 24.56
C ASP A 35 -55.67 -43.29 25.92
N HIS A 36 -54.63 -42.80 26.61
CA HIS A 36 -54.29 -43.27 27.96
C HIS A 36 -55.34 -42.87 29.02
N ILE A 37 -55.91 -41.66 28.94
CA ILE A 37 -56.98 -41.21 29.85
C ILE A 37 -58.23 -42.07 29.68
N ASP A 38 -58.63 -42.32 28.43
CA ASP A 38 -59.80 -43.13 28.11
C ASP A 38 -59.61 -44.56 28.62
N PHE A 39 -58.43 -45.15 28.41
CA PHE A 39 -58.07 -46.46 28.96
C PHE A 39 -58.24 -46.53 30.48
N TYR A 40 -57.70 -45.56 31.23
CA TYR A 40 -57.80 -45.57 32.70
C TYR A 40 -59.23 -45.34 33.20
N THR A 41 -59.99 -44.52 32.49
CA THR A 41 -61.40 -44.26 32.81
C THR A 41 -62.24 -45.52 32.57
N GLU A 42 -62.00 -46.24 31.47
CA GLU A 42 -62.70 -47.48 31.12
C GLU A 42 -62.45 -48.61 32.13
N ILE A 43 -61.25 -48.69 32.72
CA ILE A 43 -60.93 -49.68 33.77
C ILE A 43 -61.35 -49.23 35.19
N GLY A 44 -62.08 -48.12 35.31
CA GLY A 44 -62.79 -47.73 36.53
C GLY A 44 -62.09 -46.71 37.43
N TYR A 45 -61.05 -46.01 36.95
CA TYR A 45 -60.48 -44.88 37.67
C TYR A 45 -61.33 -43.62 37.53
N SER A 46 -61.23 -42.73 38.51
CA SER A 46 -61.82 -41.38 38.39
C SER A 46 -61.11 -40.57 37.30
N GLU A 47 -61.77 -39.56 36.74
CA GLU A 47 -61.21 -38.70 35.69
C GLU A 47 -59.88 -38.05 36.14
N ASP A 48 -59.82 -37.58 37.39
CA ASP A 48 -58.62 -36.97 37.96
C ASP A 48 -57.46 -37.96 38.14
N GLU A 49 -57.73 -39.18 38.58
CA GLU A 49 -56.72 -40.24 38.70
C GLU A 49 -56.24 -40.74 37.34
N SER A 50 -57.15 -40.80 36.37
CA SER A 50 -56.85 -41.20 34.99
C SER A 50 -55.88 -40.22 34.32
N ILE A 51 -56.08 -38.92 34.53
CA ILE A 51 -55.15 -37.87 34.06
C ILE A 51 -53.77 -38.00 34.72
N GLN A 52 -53.71 -38.23 36.04
CA GLN A 52 -52.43 -38.41 36.73
C GLN A 52 -51.68 -39.65 36.24
N LYS A 53 -52.38 -40.78 36.08
CA LYS A 53 -51.79 -42.03 35.57
C LYS A 53 -51.33 -41.90 34.13
N ALA A 54 -52.14 -41.29 33.26
CA ALA A 54 -51.76 -41.03 31.88
C ALA A 54 -50.49 -40.17 31.78
N LEU A 55 -50.38 -39.09 32.57
CA LEU A 55 -49.17 -38.25 32.58
C LEU A 55 -47.95 -38.98 33.17
N ALA A 56 -48.13 -39.82 34.19
CA ALA A 56 -47.07 -40.64 34.75
C ALA A 56 -46.55 -41.69 33.75
N ASP A 57 -47.44 -42.36 33.02
CA ASP A 57 -47.10 -43.30 31.94
C ASP A 57 -46.37 -42.60 30.78
N MET A 58 -46.73 -41.35 30.51
CA MET A 58 -46.03 -40.48 29.55
C MET A 58 -44.68 -39.96 30.09
N GLY A 59 -44.30 -40.29 31.32
CA GLY A 59 -43.00 -39.94 31.89
C GLY A 59 -42.90 -38.50 32.39
N ASP A 60 -43.96 -37.96 32.98
CA ASP A 60 -43.94 -36.67 33.70
C ASP A 60 -43.16 -36.72 35.05
N ASP A 61 -42.10 -37.52 35.11
CA ASP A 61 -41.18 -37.65 36.25
C ASP A 61 -39.95 -36.72 36.12
N GLY A 62 -39.92 -35.90 35.06
CA GLY A 62 -38.81 -35.01 34.70
C GLY A 62 -37.61 -35.72 34.05
N GLY A 63 -37.50 -37.05 34.17
CA GLY A 63 -36.44 -37.86 33.57
C GLY A 63 -36.58 -37.96 32.05
N VAL A 64 -37.79 -38.26 31.57
CA VAL A 64 -38.09 -38.31 30.12
C VAL A 64 -37.93 -36.93 29.48
N THR A 65 -38.41 -35.88 30.14
CA THR A 65 -38.26 -34.49 29.69
C THR A 65 -36.78 -34.08 29.56
N ALA A 66 -35.94 -34.47 30.52
CA ALA A 66 -34.51 -34.23 30.47
C ALA A 66 -33.82 -35.03 29.34
N MET A 67 -34.22 -36.30 29.14
CA MET A 67 -33.71 -37.16 28.07
C MET A 67 -34.07 -36.60 26.68
N VAL A 68 -35.33 -36.23 26.46
CA VAL A 68 -35.80 -35.61 25.20
C VAL A 68 -35.05 -34.31 24.92
N LYS A 69 -34.86 -33.45 25.93
CA LYS A 69 -34.04 -32.23 25.78
C LYS A 69 -32.59 -32.55 25.41
N LYS A 70 -31.98 -33.55 26.05
CA LYS A 70 -30.61 -33.99 25.79
C LYS A 70 -30.45 -34.54 24.37
N ASP A 71 -31.36 -35.39 23.92
CA ASP A 71 -31.33 -35.94 22.56
C ASP A 71 -31.65 -34.88 21.50
N PHE A 72 -32.53 -33.94 21.82
CA PHE A 72 -32.79 -32.78 20.98
C PHE A 72 -31.54 -31.89 20.83
N GLU A 73 -30.82 -31.62 21.92
CA GLU A 73 -29.54 -30.90 21.88
C GLU A 73 -28.44 -31.69 21.16
N LYS A 74 -28.44 -33.02 21.25
CA LYS A 74 -27.51 -33.88 20.52
C LYS A 74 -27.75 -33.85 19.00
N VAL A 75 -29.01 -33.83 18.57
CA VAL A 75 -29.38 -33.85 17.15
C VAL A 75 -29.35 -32.45 16.52
N TYR A 76 -29.84 -31.44 17.24
CA TYR A 76 -30.07 -30.08 16.71
C TYR A 76 -29.21 -28.99 17.34
N GLY A 77 -28.44 -29.31 18.38
CA GLY A 77 -27.51 -28.39 19.02
C GLY A 77 -26.20 -28.21 18.26
N GLU A 78 -25.37 -27.34 18.80
CA GLU A 78 -24.04 -27.07 18.28
C GLU A 78 -23.11 -28.28 18.49
N LYS A 79 -22.80 -28.99 17.40
CA LYS A 79 -21.82 -30.09 17.37
C LYS A 79 -20.42 -29.58 17.71
N ILE A 80 -19.67 -30.40 18.46
CA ILE A 80 -18.32 -30.07 18.96
C ILE A 80 -17.32 -29.75 17.83
N TRP A 81 -17.45 -30.37 16.66
CA TRP A 81 -16.55 -30.11 15.53
C TRP A 81 -16.77 -28.74 14.88
N MET A 82 -17.95 -28.12 15.01
CA MET A 82 -18.26 -26.85 14.35
C MET A 82 -17.38 -25.69 14.86
N PRO A 83 -17.21 -25.48 16.17
CA PRO A 83 -16.25 -24.52 16.69
C PRO A 83 -14.80 -24.79 16.26
N ILE A 84 -14.37 -26.07 16.27
CA ILE A 84 -13.01 -26.44 15.86
C ILE A 84 -12.78 -26.06 14.39
N LEU A 85 -13.72 -26.42 13.52
CA LEU A 85 -13.63 -26.07 12.11
C LEU A 85 -13.66 -24.55 11.89
N ALA A 86 -14.53 -23.83 12.60
CA ALA A 86 -14.61 -22.37 12.49
C ALA A 86 -13.30 -21.68 12.91
N PHE A 87 -12.66 -22.16 13.98
CA PHE A 87 -11.35 -21.68 14.39
C PHE A 87 -10.29 -21.90 13.30
N VAL A 88 -10.18 -23.14 12.81
CA VAL A 88 -9.18 -23.51 11.79
C VAL A 88 -9.39 -22.73 10.50
N LEU A 89 -10.63 -22.61 10.02
CA LEU A 89 -10.93 -21.85 8.80
C LEU A 89 -10.64 -20.36 8.95
N THR A 90 -10.99 -19.76 10.09
CA THR A 90 -10.73 -18.34 10.34
C THR A 90 -9.22 -18.07 10.37
N ALA A 91 -8.45 -18.91 11.09
CA ALA A 91 -6.99 -18.82 11.11
C ALA A 91 -6.37 -19.04 9.73
N ALA A 92 -6.85 -20.02 8.97
CA ALA A 92 -6.36 -20.31 7.62
C ALA A 92 -6.60 -19.14 6.66
N VAL A 93 -7.76 -18.49 6.72
CA VAL A 93 -8.06 -17.31 5.88
C VAL A 93 -7.12 -16.15 6.22
N ILE A 94 -6.87 -15.89 7.51
CA ILE A 94 -5.93 -14.84 7.96
C ILE A 94 -4.51 -15.14 7.44
N MET A 95 -4.01 -16.35 7.66
CA MET A 95 -2.68 -16.77 7.21
C MET A 95 -2.54 -16.75 5.68
N ALA A 96 -3.58 -17.15 4.96
CA ALA A 96 -3.61 -17.11 3.51
C ALA A 96 -3.59 -15.66 2.98
N ALA A 97 -4.32 -14.75 3.61
CA ALA A 97 -4.31 -13.33 3.27
C ALA A 97 -2.90 -12.74 3.41
N MET A 98 -2.21 -13.04 4.51
CA MET A 98 -0.82 -12.64 4.71
C MET A 98 0.10 -13.21 3.63
N SER A 99 -0.01 -14.51 3.35
CA SER A 99 0.82 -15.22 2.36
C SER A 99 0.58 -14.74 0.93
N CYS A 100 -0.65 -14.31 0.62
CA CYS A 100 -1.01 -13.74 -0.67
C CYS A 100 -0.68 -12.24 -0.80
N GLY A 101 -0.02 -11.65 0.20
CA GLY A 101 0.39 -10.26 0.16
C GLY A 101 -0.72 -9.25 0.45
N VAL A 102 -1.84 -9.66 1.06
CA VAL A 102 -2.94 -8.76 1.46
C VAL A 102 -2.56 -8.11 2.80
N TRP A 103 -1.62 -7.17 2.75
CA TRP A 103 -1.12 -6.38 3.87
C TRP A 103 -0.35 -5.17 3.33
N ILE A 104 -0.16 -4.15 4.17
CA ILE A 104 0.58 -2.94 3.83
C ILE A 104 1.88 -2.85 4.63
N LEU A 105 1.77 -2.99 5.96
CA LEU A 105 2.90 -2.91 6.88
C LEU A 105 2.92 -4.18 7.75
N SER A 106 4.04 -4.90 7.70
CA SER A 106 4.29 -6.12 8.50
C SER A 106 5.69 -6.06 9.16
N ALA A 107 6.69 -6.72 8.58
CA ALA A 107 8.11 -6.53 8.92
C ALA A 107 8.71 -5.35 8.17
N ASP A 108 8.33 -5.20 6.91
CA ASP A 108 8.70 -4.09 6.03
C ASP A 108 7.44 -3.36 5.55
N SER A 109 7.60 -2.14 4.98
CA SER A 109 6.53 -1.46 4.26
C SER A 109 6.46 -1.94 2.82
N LYS A 110 5.25 -2.28 2.36
CA LYS A 110 4.96 -2.61 0.96
C LYS A 110 4.54 -1.40 0.13
N GLY A 111 4.27 -0.26 0.77
CA GLY A 111 3.69 0.91 0.09
C GLY A 111 2.19 0.76 -0.17
N SER A 112 1.70 1.51 -1.18
CA SER A 112 0.28 1.57 -1.52
C SER A 112 -0.30 0.22 -1.98
N PRO A 113 -1.48 -0.19 -1.49
CA PRO A 113 -2.09 -1.47 -1.82
C PRO A 113 -2.65 -1.48 -3.25
N LYS A 114 -2.58 -2.65 -3.91
CA LYS A 114 -3.20 -2.85 -5.22
C LYS A 114 -4.71 -3.00 -5.10
N MET A 115 -5.46 -2.68 -6.17
CA MET A 115 -6.92 -2.85 -6.23
C MET A 115 -7.40 -4.24 -5.81
N ALA A 116 -6.71 -5.30 -6.26
CA ALA A 116 -7.04 -6.67 -5.92
C ALA A 116 -6.90 -6.96 -4.40
N GLU A 117 -5.94 -6.32 -3.75
CA GLU A 117 -5.67 -6.47 -2.31
C GLU A 117 -6.73 -5.74 -1.48
N ILE A 118 -7.17 -4.56 -1.94
CA ILE A 118 -8.29 -3.82 -1.35
C ILE A 118 -9.58 -4.64 -1.46
N PHE A 119 -9.86 -5.20 -2.64
CA PHE A 119 -11.04 -6.05 -2.84
C PHE A 119 -11.00 -7.30 -1.96
N ALA A 120 -9.86 -7.98 -1.91
CA ALA A 120 -9.66 -9.14 -1.04
C ALA A 120 -9.85 -8.78 0.44
N SER A 121 -9.31 -7.65 0.88
CA SER A 121 -9.47 -7.11 2.24
C SER A 121 -10.95 -6.93 2.61
N PHE A 122 -11.72 -6.22 1.78
CA PHE A 122 -13.16 -6.06 1.99
C PHE A 122 -13.92 -7.39 1.98
N ALA A 123 -13.57 -8.30 1.06
CA ALA A 123 -14.22 -9.60 0.97
C ALA A 123 -14.01 -10.44 2.24
N ILE A 124 -12.81 -10.41 2.82
CA ILE A 124 -12.50 -11.13 4.07
C ILE A 124 -13.28 -10.52 5.24
N ILE A 125 -13.27 -9.19 5.41
CA ILE A 125 -14.02 -8.49 6.47
C ILE A 125 -15.52 -8.82 6.38
N LEU A 126 -16.06 -8.82 5.16
CA LEU A 126 -17.46 -9.16 4.89
C LEU A 126 -17.75 -10.64 5.23
N ALA A 127 -16.86 -11.56 4.83
CA ALA A 127 -17.00 -12.98 5.12
C ALA A 127 -17.03 -13.26 6.63
N PHE A 128 -16.15 -12.65 7.41
CA PHE A 128 -16.15 -12.77 8.88
C PHE A 128 -17.41 -12.17 9.51
N SER A 129 -17.84 -11.01 9.04
CA SER A 129 -19.10 -10.38 9.48
C SER A 129 -20.31 -11.28 9.21
N PHE A 130 -20.37 -11.94 8.04
CA PHE A 130 -21.41 -12.93 7.72
C PHE A 130 -21.32 -14.17 8.59
N ALA A 131 -20.13 -14.71 8.81
CA ALA A 131 -19.92 -15.88 9.65
C ALA A 131 -20.44 -15.62 11.08
N LEU A 132 -20.09 -14.46 11.67
CA LEU A 132 -20.60 -14.04 12.97
C LEU A 132 -22.13 -13.88 12.98
N ALA A 133 -22.70 -13.22 11.97
CA ALA A 133 -24.14 -13.04 11.87
C ALA A 133 -24.90 -14.36 11.73
N VAL A 134 -24.38 -15.31 10.95
CA VAL A 134 -24.97 -16.64 10.75
C VAL A 134 -24.86 -17.47 12.03
N ALA A 135 -23.68 -17.51 12.66
CA ALA A 135 -23.47 -18.22 13.92
C ALA A 135 -24.38 -17.68 15.03
N TYR A 136 -24.52 -16.35 15.12
CA TYR A 136 -25.44 -15.70 16.06
C TYR A 136 -26.90 -16.11 15.83
N ARG A 137 -27.38 -16.06 14.58
CA ARG A 137 -28.77 -16.45 14.25
C ARG A 137 -29.07 -17.92 14.46
N LYS A 138 -28.08 -18.79 14.24
CA LYS A 138 -28.22 -20.23 14.50
C LYS A 138 -28.07 -20.57 15.99
N GLY A 139 -27.68 -19.61 16.83
CA GLY A 139 -27.49 -19.83 18.26
C GLY A 139 -26.21 -20.59 18.60
N PHE A 140 -25.22 -20.58 17.72
CA PHE A 140 -23.95 -21.31 17.86
C PHE A 140 -22.97 -20.53 18.73
N LYS A 141 -23.13 -20.67 20.05
CA LYS A 141 -22.40 -19.90 21.06
C LYS A 141 -20.89 -20.14 20.96
N LYS A 142 -20.44 -21.39 20.89
CA LYS A 142 -19.01 -21.73 20.89
C LYS A 142 -18.35 -21.34 19.55
N THR A 143 -19.08 -21.46 18.45
CA THR A 143 -18.64 -21.09 17.10
C THR A 143 -18.41 -19.59 16.98
N LEU A 144 -19.24 -18.76 17.62
CA LEU A 144 -18.96 -17.32 17.70
C LEU A 144 -17.57 -17.06 18.28
N LEU A 145 -17.31 -17.59 19.49
CA LEU A 145 -16.01 -17.42 20.14
C LEU A 145 -14.87 -17.98 19.28
N ALA A 146 -15.07 -19.13 18.64
CA ALA A 146 -14.08 -19.73 17.75
C ALA A 146 -13.73 -18.88 16.52
N ILE A 147 -14.66 -18.05 16.02
CA ILE A 147 -14.38 -17.05 14.96
C ILE A 147 -13.64 -15.84 15.56
N GLY A 148 -13.98 -15.44 16.78
CA GLY A 148 -13.39 -14.27 17.45
C GLY A 148 -11.95 -14.47 17.93
N ILE A 149 -11.62 -15.66 18.47
CA ILE A 149 -10.31 -15.94 19.06
C ILE A 149 -9.16 -15.76 18.05
N PRO A 150 -9.21 -16.27 16.80
CA PRO A 150 -8.17 -16.02 15.82
C PRO A 150 -7.95 -14.53 15.56
N ASN A 151 -9.01 -13.74 15.39
CA ASN A 151 -8.89 -12.30 15.19
C ASN A 151 -8.20 -11.62 16.39
N LEU A 152 -8.46 -12.07 17.61
CA LEU A 152 -7.73 -11.60 18.79
C LEU A 152 -6.26 -12.02 18.77
N LEU A 153 -5.97 -13.27 18.42
CA LEU A 153 -4.61 -13.80 18.36
C LEU A 153 -3.77 -13.06 17.31
N PHE A 154 -4.27 -12.93 16.08
CA PHE A 154 -3.53 -12.28 14.99
C PHE A 154 -3.59 -10.74 15.04
N GLY A 155 -4.58 -10.17 15.75
CA GLY A 155 -4.67 -8.72 15.97
C GLY A 155 -3.84 -8.22 17.15
N ALA A 156 -3.68 -9.00 18.22
CA ALA A 156 -3.02 -8.58 19.46
C ALA A 156 -1.61 -9.16 19.67
N THR A 157 -1.07 -9.96 18.73
CA THR A 157 0.28 -10.57 18.84
C THR A 157 1.20 -10.18 17.68
N VAL A 158 2.44 -10.69 17.71
CA VAL A 158 3.54 -10.44 16.73
C VAL A 158 3.22 -10.94 15.30
N LEU A 159 2.18 -11.78 15.14
CA LEU A 159 1.73 -12.32 13.84
C LEU A 159 0.66 -11.40 13.21
N TYR A 160 1.00 -10.13 12.96
CA TYR A 160 0.04 -9.12 12.51
C TYR A 160 -0.70 -9.55 11.23
N SER A 161 -2.02 -9.73 11.35
CA SER A 161 -2.89 -10.31 10.32
C SER A 161 -2.89 -9.55 8.99
N GLY A 162 -2.60 -8.23 9.03
CA GLY A 162 -2.43 -7.33 7.89
C GLY A 162 -3.64 -7.14 6.96
N TYR A 163 -4.59 -8.08 6.94
CA TYR A 163 -5.59 -8.22 5.89
C TYR A 163 -6.60 -7.08 5.87
N SER A 164 -6.81 -6.38 6.98
CA SER A 164 -7.71 -5.24 7.08
C SER A 164 -7.07 -3.92 6.63
N GLN A 165 -5.73 -3.86 6.58
CA GLN A 165 -5.00 -2.63 6.27
C GLN A 165 -5.32 -2.08 4.86
N PRO A 166 -5.38 -2.90 3.78
CA PRO A 166 -5.70 -2.39 2.44
C PRO A 166 -7.05 -1.68 2.34
N ALA A 167 -8.11 -2.25 2.93
CA ALA A 167 -9.43 -1.63 2.94
C ALA A 167 -9.45 -0.30 3.74
N ILE A 168 -8.74 -0.26 4.86
CA ILE A 168 -8.65 0.94 5.70
C ILE A 168 -7.85 2.04 4.99
N TYR A 169 -6.72 1.68 4.38
CA TYR A 169 -5.90 2.62 3.60
C TYR A 169 -6.70 3.26 2.48
N ALA A 170 -7.47 2.46 1.75
CA ALA A 170 -8.34 2.95 0.69
C ALA A 170 -9.37 3.95 1.23
N LEU A 171 -10.01 3.62 2.35
CA LEU A 171 -11.03 4.47 2.98
C LEU A 171 -10.45 5.81 3.46
N ILE A 172 -9.27 5.80 4.10
CA ILE A 172 -8.60 7.03 4.54
C ILE A 172 -8.20 7.89 3.34
N SER A 173 -7.64 7.26 2.30
CA SER A 173 -7.23 7.95 1.08
C SER A 173 -8.41 8.60 0.38
N ASP A 174 -9.54 7.90 0.25
CA ASP A 174 -10.76 8.40 -0.38
C ASP A 174 -11.38 9.56 0.40
N ILE A 175 -11.40 9.48 1.74
CA ILE A 175 -11.86 10.60 2.58
C ILE A 175 -10.94 11.81 2.39
N GLY A 176 -9.62 11.61 2.41
CA GLY A 176 -8.65 12.67 2.15
C GLY A 176 -8.87 13.34 0.79
N PHE A 177 -9.12 12.54 -0.25
CA PHE A 177 -9.41 13.03 -1.59
C PHE A 177 -10.71 13.84 -1.66
N LEU A 178 -11.79 13.35 -1.02
CA LEU A 178 -13.06 14.07 -0.96
C LEU A 178 -12.93 15.40 -0.20
N LEU A 179 -12.16 15.41 0.90
CA LEU A 179 -11.86 16.63 1.64
C LEU A 179 -11.08 17.62 0.79
N GLU A 180 -10.06 17.18 0.05
CA GLU A 180 -9.30 18.06 -0.86
C GLU A 180 -10.17 18.62 -1.99
N LYS A 181 -11.09 17.82 -2.55
CA LYS A 181 -12.02 18.26 -3.59
C LYS A 181 -13.06 19.27 -3.11
N THR A 182 -13.43 19.21 -1.83
CA THR A 182 -14.50 20.04 -1.25
C THR A 182 -13.97 21.22 -0.43
N THR A 183 -12.75 21.11 0.09
CA THR A 183 -12.09 22.11 0.90
C THR A 183 -10.66 22.31 0.40
N PRO A 184 -10.31 23.49 -0.17
CA PRO A 184 -8.94 23.76 -0.63
C PRO A 184 -7.98 24.10 0.53
N LEU A 185 -8.11 23.41 1.68
CA LEU A 185 -7.50 23.80 2.96
C LEU A 185 -6.26 22.99 3.35
N ILE A 186 -5.96 21.87 2.68
CA ILE A 186 -4.89 20.95 3.12
C ILE A 186 -3.73 20.97 2.11
N THR A 187 -2.94 22.04 2.19
CA THR A 187 -1.75 22.29 1.37
C THR A 187 -0.56 21.38 1.71
N TYR A 188 0.05 20.83 0.65
CA TYR A 188 1.47 20.40 0.49
C TYR A 188 2.04 19.35 1.47
N LYS A 189 2.01 19.62 2.77
CA LYS A 189 2.68 18.79 3.80
C LYS A 189 1.99 17.45 4.01
N PHE A 190 0.66 17.42 3.79
CA PHE A 190 -0.13 16.21 3.94
C PHE A 190 0.14 15.20 2.82
N ALA A 191 0.45 15.64 1.60
CA ALA A 191 0.65 14.78 0.43
C ALA A 191 2.04 14.13 0.38
N SER A 192 3.10 14.82 0.84
CA SER A 192 4.47 14.27 0.86
C SER A 192 4.71 13.26 1.98
N GLU A 193 3.99 13.40 3.10
CA GLU A 193 4.05 12.49 4.25
C GLU A 193 2.87 11.49 4.27
N GLN A 194 1.91 11.60 3.33
CA GLN A 194 0.64 10.87 3.36
C GLN A 194 0.80 9.36 3.28
N GLU A 195 1.69 8.87 2.41
CA GLU A 195 1.86 7.42 2.23
C GLU A 195 2.31 6.80 3.55
N LEU A 196 3.35 7.36 4.16
CA LEU A 196 3.85 6.90 5.46
C LEU A 196 2.79 7.03 6.57
N VAL A 197 2.13 8.18 6.67
CA VAL A 197 1.08 8.42 7.69
C VAL A 197 -0.10 7.47 7.49
N ASN A 198 -0.56 7.26 6.26
CA ASN A 198 -1.66 6.35 5.95
C ASN A 198 -1.27 4.89 6.22
N GLU A 199 -0.04 4.48 5.95
CA GLU A 199 0.48 3.15 6.27
C GLU A 199 0.39 2.89 7.78
N TYR A 200 0.91 3.81 8.61
CA TYR A 200 0.86 3.70 10.07
C TYR A 200 -0.56 3.76 10.64
N ILE A 201 -1.41 4.67 10.15
CA ILE A 201 -2.82 4.74 10.58
C ILE A 201 -3.53 3.45 10.19
N SER A 202 -3.32 2.94 8.98
CA SER A 202 -3.94 1.69 8.51
C SER A 202 -3.47 0.48 9.32
N PHE A 203 -2.21 0.46 9.72
CA PHE A 203 -1.67 -0.55 10.63
C PHE A 203 -2.38 -0.54 11.99
N ILE A 204 -2.43 0.62 12.67
CA ILE A 204 -3.07 0.78 13.98
C ILE A 204 -4.57 0.48 13.89
N ALA A 205 -5.26 1.05 12.90
CA ALA A 205 -6.67 0.84 12.70
C ALA A 205 -7.00 -0.62 12.32
N GLY A 206 -6.11 -1.31 11.61
CA GLY A 206 -6.24 -2.74 11.32
C GLY A 206 -6.21 -3.59 12.59
N ILE A 207 -5.28 -3.31 13.50
CA ILE A 207 -5.22 -3.93 14.84
C ILE A 207 -6.52 -3.69 15.61
N VAL A 208 -6.98 -2.44 15.64
CA VAL A 208 -8.23 -2.06 16.33
C VAL A 208 -9.42 -2.79 15.74
N LEU A 209 -9.49 -2.96 14.42
CA LEU A 209 -10.59 -3.68 13.76
C LEU A 209 -10.61 -5.16 14.15
N ASP A 210 -9.44 -5.81 14.15
CA ASP A 210 -9.33 -7.23 14.51
C ASP A 210 -9.73 -7.48 15.97
N ILE A 211 -9.25 -6.64 16.89
CA ILE A 211 -9.68 -6.65 18.29
C ILE A 211 -11.19 -6.37 18.39
N GLY A 212 -11.70 -5.43 17.59
CA GLY A 212 -13.11 -5.10 17.49
C GLY A 212 -13.97 -6.30 17.08
N LEU A 213 -13.56 -7.07 16.07
CA LEU A 213 -14.23 -8.29 15.63
C LEU A 213 -14.27 -9.36 16.74
N ALA A 214 -13.18 -9.51 17.49
CA ALA A 214 -13.13 -10.40 18.65
C ALA A 214 -14.11 -9.94 19.76
N LEU A 215 -14.15 -8.64 20.06
CA LEU A 215 -15.08 -8.08 21.05
C LEU A 215 -16.53 -8.23 20.62
N VAL A 216 -16.85 -7.99 19.34
CA VAL A 216 -18.19 -8.20 18.79
C VAL A 216 -18.60 -9.67 18.95
N SER A 217 -17.71 -10.61 18.65
CA SER A 217 -17.95 -12.02 18.88
C SER A 217 -18.29 -12.33 20.35
N LEU A 218 -17.52 -11.80 21.30
CA LEU A 218 -17.77 -11.95 22.73
C LEU A 218 -19.12 -11.34 23.15
N ILE A 219 -19.46 -10.15 22.67
CA ILE A 219 -20.74 -9.49 22.94
C ILE A 219 -21.91 -10.33 22.41
N LEU A 220 -21.79 -10.87 21.20
CA LEU A 220 -22.81 -11.74 20.60
C LEU A 220 -22.96 -13.05 21.37
N PHE A 221 -21.86 -13.64 21.84
CA PHE A 221 -21.87 -14.79 22.73
C PHE A 221 -22.62 -14.51 24.04
N ILE A 222 -22.29 -13.39 24.72
CA ILE A 222 -22.96 -12.99 25.97
C ILE A 222 -24.45 -12.74 25.72
N ARG A 223 -24.81 -12.08 24.61
CA ARG A 223 -26.21 -11.85 24.23
C ARG A 223 -26.96 -13.16 23.98
N LEU A 224 -26.39 -14.14 23.27
CA LEU A 224 -27.01 -15.45 23.11
C LEU A 224 -27.14 -16.20 24.44
N ARG A 225 -26.18 -16.03 25.35
CA ARG A 225 -26.25 -16.65 26.68
C ARG A 225 -27.38 -16.05 27.52
N LYS A 226 -27.56 -14.72 27.50
CA LYS A 226 -28.54 -13.99 28.32
C LYS A 226 -29.95 -13.96 27.73
N LYS A 227 -30.09 -13.75 26.42
CA LYS A 227 -31.37 -13.47 25.74
C LYS A 227 -31.84 -14.58 24.78
N GLY A 228 -31.03 -15.63 24.58
CA GLY A 228 -31.36 -16.68 23.61
C GLY A 228 -31.18 -16.26 22.15
N THR A 229 -31.69 -17.07 21.23
CA THR A 229 -31.57 -16.82 19.79
C THR A 229 -32.47 -15.65 19.35
N PRO A 230 -31.97 -14.74 18.50
CA PRO A 230 -32.76 -13.61 18.00
C PRO A 230 -33.93 -14.09 17.12
N GLU A 231 -35.03 -13.33 17.12
CA GLU A 231 -36.15 -13.57 16.21
C GLU A 231 -35.72 -13.55 14.74
N LYS A 232 -36.34 -14.42 13.92
CA LYS A 232 -36.01 -14.55 12.49
C LYS A 232 -36.36 -13.26 11.74
N LYS A 233 -35.38 -12.38 11.53
CA LYS A 233 -35.46 -11.35 10.47
C LYS A 233 -35.61 -12.01 9.10
N SER A 234 -36.37 -11.38 8.20
CA SER A 234 -36.59 -11.91 6.85
C SER A 234 -35.27 -12.17 6.12
N LYS A 235 -35.16 -13.29 5.40
CA LYS A 235 -33.98 -13.62 4.57
C LYS A 235 -33.70 -12.50 3.56
N LYS A 236 -34.75 -11.85 3.05
CA LYS A 236 -34.67 -10.68 2.16
C LYS A 236 -33.86 -9.54 2.78
N GLY A 237 -34.08 -9.23 4.07
CA GLY A 237 -33.36 -8.14 4.74
C GLY A 237 -31.84 -8.35 4.82
N ILE A 238 -31.39 -9.60 5.02
CA ILE A 238 -29.95 -9.91 5.03
C ILE A 238 -29.34 -9.69 3.66
N ILE A 239 -30.00 -10.21 2.62
CA ILE A 239 -29.52 -10.14 1.25
C ILE A 239 -29.41 -8.68 0.81
N ILE A 240 -30.39 -7.85 1.19
CA ILE A 240 -30.37 -6.41 0.90
C ILE A 240 -29.17 -5.75 1.60
N THR A 241 -28.97 -5.96 2.90
CA THR A 241 -27.81 -5.38 3.61
C THR A 241 -26.49 -5.87 3.02
N ALA A 242 -26.38 -7.15 2.67
CA ALA A 242 -25.21 -7.72 1.99
C ALA A 242 -24.91 -7.02 0.67
N SER A 243 -25.94 -6.88 -0.16
CA SER A 243 -25.82 -6.28 -1.49
C SER A 243 -25.42 -4.81 -1.40
N VAL A 244 -25.96 -4.07 -0.43
CA VAL A 244 -25.59 -2.67 -0.17
C VAL A 244 -24.13 -2.56 0.27
N LEU A 245 -23.67 -3.42 1.19
CA LEU A 245 -22.28 -3.42 1.65
C LEU A 245 -21.31 -3.81 0.53
N CYS A 246 -21.64 -4.81 -0.29
CA CYS A 246 -20.83 -5.18 -1.45
C CYS A 246 -20.77 -4.04 -2.48
N ALA A 247 -21.91 -3.40 -2.78
CA ALA A 247 -21.95 -2.25 -3.68
C ALA A 247 -21.11 -1.07 -3.14
N ALA A 248 -21.16 -0.81 -1.83
CA ALA A 248 -20.33 0.21 -1.18
C ALA A 248 -18.84 -0.14 -1.27
N ALA A 249 -18.45 -1.39 -1.01
CA ALA A 249 -17.06 -1.83 -1.10
C ALA A 249 -16.51 -1.74 -2.54
N ILE A 250 -17.32 -2.12 -3.54
CA ILE A 250 -16.98 -1.97 -4.96
C ILE A 250 -16.84 -0.47 -5.31
N GLY A 251 -17.79 0.36 -4.86
CA GLY A 251 -17.76 1.81 -5.06
C GLY A 251 -16.50 2.47 -4.47
N LEU A 252 -16.14 2.13 -3.23
CA LEU A 252 -14.90 2.54 -2.58
C LEU A 252 -13.66 2.08 -3.36
N THR A 253 -13.64 0.84 -3.85
CA THR A 253 -12.50 0.33 -4.63
C THR A 253 -12.30 1.11 -5.94
N PHE A 254 -13.39 1.46 -6.63
CA PHE A 254 -13.33 2.29 -7.84
C PHE A 254 -12.96 3.75 -7.53
N MET A 255 -13.50 4.31 -6.45
CA MET A 255 -13.11 5.65 -5.98
C MET A 255 -11.62 5.70 -5.67
N TYR A 256 -11.08 4.71 -4.95
CA TYR A 256 -9.66 4.60 -4.66
C TYR A 256 -8.78 4.64 -5.92
N THR A 257 -9.21 4.03 -7.02
CA THR A 257 -8.45 4.11 -8.29
C THR A 257 -8.41 5.54 -8.83
N GLY A 258 -9.52 6.27 -8.69
CA GLY A 258 -9.59 7.69 -9.02
C GLY A 258 -8.76 8.55 -8.07
N THR A 259 -8.80 8.24 -6.77
CA THR A 259 -8.02 8.86 -5.70
C THR A 259 -6.52 8.64 -5.92
N GLU A 260 -6.09 7.42 -6.21
CA GLU A 260 -4.70 7.08 -6.52
C GLU A 260 -4.25 7.80 -7.78
N LYS A 261 -5.06 7.81 -8.84
CA LYS A 261 -4.76 8.61 -10.04
C LYS A 261 -4.70 10.10 -9.72
N PHE A 262 -5.57 10.61 -8.87
CA PHE A 262 -5.57 12.01 -8.45
C PHE A 262 -4.32 12.32 -7.64
N TYR A 263 -3.96 11.53 -6.62
CA TYR A 263 -2.75 11.74 -5.83
C TYR A 263 -1.49 11.51 -6.64
N ARG A 264 -1.46 10.55 -7.56
CA ARG A 264 -0.36 10.40 -8.54
C ARG A 264 -0.30 11.58 -9.48
N SER A 265 -1.44 12.08 -9.98
CA SER A 265 -1.50 13.26 -10.86
C SER A 265 -1.19 14.54 -10.10
N TYR A 266 -1.56 14.64 -8.82
CA TYR A 266 -1.30 15.76 -7.94
C TYR A 266 0.15 15.72 -7.49
N LYS A 267 0.72 14.56 -7.13
CA LYS A 267 2.16 14.31 -6.99
C LYS A 267 2.87 14.61 -8.30
N TYR A 268 2.29 14.31 -9.46
CA TYR A 268 2.83 14.65 -10.78
C TYR A 268 2.65 16.12 -11.18
N VAL A 269 1.68 16.87 -10.64
CA VAL A 269 1.40 18.30 -10.97
C VAL A 269 2.08 19.22 -9.95
N MET A 270 2.06 18.87 -8.66
CA MET A 270 2.82 19.49 -7.58
C MET A 270 4.31 19.15 -7.70
N ASN A 271 4.66 17.92 -8.10
CA ASN A 271 6.00 17.57 -8.61
C ASN A 271 5.99 17.56 -10.14
N GLY A 272 5.26 18.48 -10.79
CA GLY A 272 5.32 18.74 -12.25
C GLY A 272 6.75 18.63 -12.68
N LYS A 273 7.17 17.52 -13.33
CA LYS A 273 8.57 17.04 -13.37
C LYS A 273 9.57 18.19 -13.57
N LYS A 274 9.90 18.85 -12.47
CA LYS A 274 11.18 19.43 -12.18
C LYS A 274 12.09 18.27 -11.84
N PHE A 275 13.39 18.49 -11.89
CA PHE A 275 14.42 17.47 -11.81
C PHE A 275 14.46 16.77 -10.43
N GLU A 276 13.57 17.18 -9.52
CA GLU A 276 13.31 16.79 -8.12
C GLU A 276 13.10 15.29 -7.81
N THR A 277 13.16 14.37 -8.78
CA THR A 277 13.05 12.90 -8.54
C THR A 277 14.18 12.08 -9.17
N SER A 278 15.20 12.73 -9.73
CA SER A 278 16.42 12.04 -10.14
C SER A 278 17.26 11.69 -8.91
N ASP A 279 17.64 10.42 -8.73
CA ASP A 279 18.67 10.06 -7.75
C ASP A 279 20.04 10.67 -8.12
N GLY A 280 20.17 11.20 -9.36
CA GLY A 280 21.35 11.80 -9.95
C GLY A 280 21.63 13.27 -9.65
N ILE A 281 20.67 14.05 -9.13
CA ILE A 281 20.86 15.47 -8.71
C ILE A 281 20.14 15.71 -7.37
N CYS A 282 20.86 16.21 -6.38
CA CYS A 282 20.29 16.51 -5.07
C CYS A 282 19.31 17.71 -5.13
N LYS A 283 18.17 17.59 -4.45
CA LYS A 283 17.10 18.61 -4.43
C LYS A 283 17.60 19.99 -3.99
N GLN A 284 18.49 20.05 -2.99
CA GLN A 284 19.04 21.32 -2.54
C GLN A 284 19.96 21.96 -3.61
N SER A 285 20.63 21.19 -4.45
CA SER A 285 21.51 21.70 -5.51
C SER A 285 20.71 22.16 -6.72
N GLU A 286 19.64 21.46 -7.04
CA GLU A 286 18.68 21.92 -8.04
C GLU A 286 18.02 23.24 -7.62
N ALA A 287 17.54 23.35 -6.37
CA ALA A 287 16.96 24.59 -5.87
C ALA A 287 17.96 25.77 -5.93
N ALA A 288 19.22 25.50 -5.58
CA ALA A 288 20.29 26.49 -5.70
C ALA A 288 20.55 26.88 -7.17
N PHE A 289 20.56 25.93 -8.08
CA PHE A 289 20.69 26.16 -9.52
C PHE A 289 19.52 26.97 -10.11
N GLU A 290 18.28 26.68 -9.72
CA GLU A 290 17.08 27.39 -10.19
C GLU A 290 16.99 28.83 -9.62
N SER A 291 17.68 29.12 -8.52
CA SER A 291 17.72 30.46 -7.92
C SER A 291 18.62 31.47 -8.64
N ILE A 292 19.42 31.00 -9.60
CA ILE A 292 20.39 31.80 -10.36
C ILE A 292 19.89 31.97 -11.79
N ASP A 293 19.82 33.20 -12.29
CA ASP A 293 19.42 33.49 -13.66
C ASP A 293 20.65 33.67 -14.56
N LEU A 294 20.55 33.29 -15.83
CA LEU A 294 21.56 33.67 -16.84
C LEU A 294 21.54 35.19 -17.04
N GLY A 295 22.70 35.79 -17.25
CA GLY A 295 22.87 37.25 -17.35
C GLY A 295 22.85 38.00 -16.01
N MET A 296 22.66 37.32 -14.88
CA MET A 296 22.79 37.89 -13.54
C MET A 296 24.25 38.26 -13.25
N ASP A 297 24.50 39.32 -12.47
CA ASP A 297 25.85 39.59 -11.94
C ASP A 297 26.41 38.38 -11.19
N TYR A 298 27.64 37.98 -11.53
CA TYR A 298 28.27 36.78 -10.97
C TYR A 298 28.46 36.86 -9.46
N ASN A 299 28.78 38.04 -8.91
CA ASN A 299 29.00 38.19 -7.47
C ASN A 299 27.69 38.08 -6.69
N GLU A 300 26.60 38.59 -7.25
CA GLU A 300 25.26 38.39 -6.71
C GLU A 300 24.84 36.90 -6.76
N ALA A 301 25.09 36.22 -7.88
CA ALA A 301 24.84 34.78 -7.99
C ALA A 301 25.63 33.97 -6.95
N ALA A 302 26.93 34.25 -6.81
CA ALA A 302 27.79 33.63 -5.81
C ALA A 302 27.32 33.92 -4.37
N ARG A 303 26.81 35.13 -4.09
CA ARG A 303 26.25 35.51 -2.79
C ARG A 303 24.99 34.69 -2.48
N ARG A 304 24.08 34.52 -3.45
CA ARG A 304 22.87 33.71 -3.29
C ARG A 304 23.19 32.25 -2.99
N LEU A 305 24.18 31.68 -3.68
CA LEU A 305 24.68 30.34 -3.40
C LEU A 305 25.24 30.24 -1.97
N ARG A 306 26.02 31.23 -1.52
CA ARG A 306 26.53 31.28 -0.14
C ARG A 306 25.45 31.33 0.93
N VAL A 307 24.38 32.11 0.71
CA VAL A 307 23.22 32.15 1.63
C VAL A 307 22.55 30.78 1.75
N GLN A 308 22.57 29.99 0.67
CA GLN A 308 22.03 28.63 0.62
C GLN A 308 23.03 27.55 1.12
N GLY A 309 24.16 27.96 1.67
CA GLY A 309 25.18 27.05 2.23
C GLY A 309 26.16 26.49 1.21
N TYR A 310 26.14 26.99 -0.03
CA TYR A 310 27.12 26.61 -1.06
C TYR A 310 28.34 27.53 -1.02
N MET A 311 29.52 26.94 -1.15
CA MET A 311 30.76 27.70 -1.23
C MET A 311 31.64 27.20 -2.38
N PRO A 312 32.49 28.07 -2.96
CA PRO A 312 33.46 27.65 -3.95
C PRO A 312 34.32 26.49 -3.44
N PHE A 313 34.51 25.46 -4.27
CA PHE A 313 35.27 24.27 -3.94
C PHE A 313 36.69 24.59 -3.48
N ASP A 314 37.35 25.53 -4.15
CA ASP A 314 38.71 25.97 -3.78
C ASP A 314 38.76 26.65 -2.41
N GLU A 315 37.70 27.35 -2.02
CA GLU A 315 37.59 27.93 -0.68
C GLU A 315 37.36 26.83 0.36
N TYR A 316 36.45 25.89 0.08
CA TYR A 316 36.21 24.75 0.97
C TYR A 316 37.48 23.92 1.17
N ARG A 317 38.20 23.63 0.09
CA ARG A 317 39.45 22.87 0.14
C ARG A 317 40.50 23.49 1.06
N LYS A 318 40.51 24.83 1.22
CA LYS A 318 41.41 25.55 2.13
C LYS A 318 41.02 25.41 3.60
N THR A 319 39.76 25.09 3.92
CA THR A 319 39.30 24.86 5.30
C THR A 319 39.60 23.43 5.79
N GLN A 320 40.01 22.53 4.90
CA GLN A 320 40.25 21.12 5.19
C GLN A 320 41.72 20.83 5.56
N SER A 321 41.94 19.68 6.22
CA SER A 321 43.30 19.20 6.54
C SER A 321 44.13 18.97 5.27
N ARG A 322 45.47 18.99 5.37
CA ARG A 322 46.36 18.82 4.22
C ARG A 322 46.13 17.50 3.46
N GLU A 323 45.82 16.42 4.18
CA GLU A 323 45.51 15.12 3.58
C GLU A 323 44.15 15.13 2.88
N MET A 324 43.13 15.69 3.54
CA MET A 324 41.79 15.81 2.98
C MET A 324 41.77 16.72 1.75
N SER A 325 42.48 17.85 1.81
CA SER A 325 42.68 18.78 0.71
C SER A 325 43.27 18.11 -0.54
N LYS A 326 44.24 17.19 -0.35
CA LYS A 326 44.81 16.39 -1.44
C LYS A 326 43.79 15.38 -2.00
N ARG A 327 43.03 14.70 -1.15
CA ARG A 327 41.98 13.75 -1.57
C ARG A 327 40.86 14.43 -2.34
N LEU A 328 40.43 15.61 -1.89
CA LEU A 328 39.44 16.44 -2.59
C LEU A 328 39.95 16.87 -3.96
N LYS A 329 41.20 17.34 -4.04
CA LYS A 329 41.83 17.70 -5.33
C LYS A 329 41.92 16.50 -6.29
N TYR A 330 42.26 15.32 -5.77
CA TYR A 330 42.29 14.08 -6.55
C TYR A 330 40.90 13.67 -7.04
N SER A 331 39.90 13.74 -6.16
CA SER A 331 38.50 13.39 -6.50
C SER A 331 37.93 14.34 -7.56
N LEU A 332 38.23 15.64 -7.48
CA LEU A 332 37.83 16.61 -8.51
C LEU A 332 38.51 16.33 -9.87
N GLY A 333 39.75 15.86 -9.86
CA GLY A 333 40.50 15.49 -11.06
C GLY A 333 40.04 14.17 -11.70
N GLU A 334 39.66 13.17 -10.88
CA GLU A 334 39.10 11.89 -11.34
C GLU A 334 37.68 12.02 -11.90
N LEU A 335 36.94 13.06 -11.50
CA LEU A 335 35.62 13.34 -12.06
C LEU A 335 35.66 13.79 -13.53
N GLU A 336 36.84 13.95 -14.17
CA GLU A 336 37.00 14.47 -15.56
C GLU A 336 35.96 15.55 -15.87
N LEU A 337 35.81 16.50 -14.93
CA LEU A 337 34.89 17.63 -15.08
C LEU A 337 35.42 18.45 -16.25
N THR A 338 35.00 18.15 -17.47
CA THR A 338 35.25 18.98 -18.68
C THR A 338 34.96 20.46 -18.41
N VAL A 339 34.09 20.71 -17.44
CA VAL A 339 33.68 21.98 -16.84
C VAL A 339 34.84 22.78 -16.20
N THR A 340 35.89 22.19 -15.64
CA THR A 340 36.99 22.96 -15.01
C THR A 340 37.95 23.59 -16.03
N ASP A 341 38.09 22.99 -17.21
CA ASP A 341 38.94 23.55 -18.29
C ASP A 341 38.22 24.65 -19.09
N GLU A 342 36.90 24.78 -18.90
CA GLU A 342 36.05 25.76 -19.56
C GLU A 342 35.76 27.02 -18.73
N GLY A 343 36.46 27.23 -17.61
CA GLY A 343 36.36 28.46 -16.81
C GLY A 343 35.20 28.51 -15.81
N TYR A 344 34.60 27.36 -15.46
CA TYR A 344 33.57 27.32 -14.42
C TYR A 344 34.16 27.31 -13.01
N THR A 345 33.49 27.99 -12.10
CA THR A 345 33.64 27.82 -10.65
C THR A 345 32.67 26.76 -10.15
N VAL A 346 33.20 25.77 -9.43
CA VAL A 346 32.40 24.71 -8.79
C VAL A 346 32.03 25.15 -7.37
N PHE A 347 30.75 25.14 -7.07
CA PHE A 347 30.17 25.39 -5.76
C PHE A 347 29.67 24.10 -5.13
N ILE A 348 29.98 23.93 -3.84
CA ILE A 348 29.64 22.72 -3.08
C ILE A 348 28.94 23.10 -1.79
N ASN A 349 28.03 22.26 -1.32
CA ASN A 349 27.47 22.36 0.02
C ASN A 349 28.15 21.32 0.94
N PRO A 350 28.99 21.75 1.90
CA PRO A 350 29.73 20.83 2.77
C PRO A 350 28.85 19.88 3.59
N ASN A 351 27.61 20.28 3.90
CA ASN A 351 26.67 19.48 4.67
C ASN A 351 26.04 18.35 3.86
N ILE A 352 26.08 18.46 2.53
CA ILE A 352 25.53 17.46 1.59
C ILE A 352 26.65 16.57 1.05
N PHE A 353 27.85 17.15 0.92
CA PHE A 353 29.01 16.49 0.34
C PHE A 353 29.57 15.31 1.19
N TYR A 354 29.13 15.14 2.45
CA TYR A 354 29.67 14.12 3.39
C TYR A 354 28.65 13.13 3.97
N ASP A 355 27.38 13.15 3.55
CA ASP A 355 26.31 12.47 4.29
C ASP A 355 26.14 10.96 3.99
N ASP A 356 27.18 10.20 3.63
CA ASP A 356 27.07 8.74 3.73
C ASP A 356 28.39 7.97 3.97
N ASN A 357 28.36 7.12 4.99
CA ASN A 357 29.40 6.18 5.40
C ASN A 357 29.16 4.81 4.74
N ASP A 358 29.18 4.71 3.41
CA ASP A 358 29.11 3.41 2.75
C ASP A 358 30.50 2.85 2.39
N ILE A 359 30.65 1.53 2.56
CA ILE A 359 31.88 0.75 2.82
C ILE A 359 32.95 0.78 1.69
N TYR A 360 32.75 1.56 0.61
CA TYR A 360 33.67 1.65 -0.52
C TYR A 360 34.25 3.05 -0.81
N GLY A 361 34.01 4.07 0.02
CA GLY A 361 34.72 5.35 -0.07
C GLY A 361 34.54 6.11 -1.40
N ARG A 362 33.51 5.77 -2.18
CA ARG A 362 33.09 6.53 -3.37
C ARG A 362 32.00 7.51 -2.95
N ASN A 363 32.38 8.76 -2.72
CA ASN A 363 31.44 9.81 -2.37
C ASN A 363 30.49 10.07 -3.57
N GLY A 364 29.24 9.61 -3.47
CA GLY A 364 28.14 9.80 -4.44
C GLY A 364 27.68 11.26 -4.55
N SER A 365 28.55 12.12 -5.06
CA SER A 365 28.38 13.58 -5.02
C SER A 365 27.55 14.11 -6.20
N ASN A 366 26.23 13.95 -6.08
CA ASN A 366 25.21 14.50 -6.99
C ASN A 366 24.79 15.95 -6.64
N GLY A 367 25.70 16.74 -6.03
CA GLY A 367 25.37 17.99 -5.33
C GLY A 367 26.20 19.23 -5.70
N PHE A 368 26.82 19.24 -6.89
CA PHE A 368 27.60 20.39 -7.36
C PHE A 368 26.73 21.39 -8.10
N VAL A 369 27.03 22.68 -7.92
CA VAL A 369 26.52 23.77 -8.75
C VAL A 369 27.70 24.42 -9.47
N TYR A 370 27.57 24.67 -10.77
CA TYR A 370 28.61 25.24 -11.60
C TYR A 370 28.18 26.62 -12.07
N LEU A 371 29.08 27.61 -12.03
CA LEU A 371 28.84 28.93 -12.61
C LEU A 371 30.04 29.35 -13.46
N ARG A 372 29.78 29.96 -14.62
CA ARG A 372 30.79 30.63 -15.45
C ARG A 372 30.31 32.04 -15.77
N ALA A 373 31.22 32.99 -15.68
CA ALA A 373 30.98 34.36 -16.06
C ALA A 373 31.40 34.63 -17.52
N ASP A 374 30.72 35.56 -18.18
CA ASP A 374 31.17 36.17 -19.43
C ASP A 374 32.27 37.23 -19.16
N SER A 375 32.72 37.90 -20.23
CA SER A 375 33.69 38.99 -20.13
C SER A 375 33.21 40.20 -19.34
N ASP A 376 31.90 40.38 -19.21
CA ASP A 376 31.27 41.52 -18.53
C ASP A 376 31.00 41.21 -17.04
N GLY A 377 31.30 40.00 -16.59
CA GLY A 377 31.12 39.55 -15.21
C GLY A 377 29.71 39.06 -14.89
N CYS A 378 28.88 38.82 -15.89
CA CYS A 378 27.55 38.22 -15.74
C CYS A 378 27.61 36.71 -15.93
N VAL A 379 26.65 35.97 -15.35
CA VAL A 379 26.55 34.51 -15.47
C VAL A 379 26.19 34.13 -16.92
N GLU A 380 27.20 33.72 -17.69
CA GLU A 380 27.05 33.20 -19.05
C GLU A 380 26.53 31.76 -19.04
N SER A 381 26.95 30.97 -18.05
CA SER A 381 26.56 29.57 -17.95
C SER A 381 26.41 29.13 -16.50
N LYS A 382 25.42 28.27 -16.27
CA LYS A 382 25.19 27.60 -14.99
C LYS A 382 24.96 26.11 -15.19
N GLY A 383 25.32 25.30 -14.20
CA GLY A 383 25.11 23.86 -14.23
C GLY A 383 24.81 23.27 -12.87
N VAL A 384 24.27 22.06 -12.86
CA VAL A 384 24.02 21.27 -11.65
C VAL A 384 24.21 19.77 -11.92
N GLY A 385 24.75 19.06 -10.93
CA GLY A 385 24.84 17.59 -10.93
C GLY A 385 26.25 17.04 -10.76
N SER A 386 26.38 15.72 -10.91
CA SER A 386 27.68 15.04 -10.91
C SER A 386 28.33 15.26 -12.26
N GLY A 387 29.50 15.88 -12.29
CA GLY A 387 30.18 16.08 -13.57
C GLY A 387 31.15 14.94 -13.92
N ALA A 388 31.01 13.76 -13.30
CA ALA A 388 31.68 12.54 -13.74
C ALA A 388 31.31 12.20 -15.20
N ALA A 389 32.29 12.14 -16.11
CA ALA A 389 32.16 11.50 -17.42
C ALA A 389 32.15 9.97 -17.26
N VAL A 390 31.33 9.27 -18.06
CA VAL A 390 31.13 7.82 -17.92
C VAL A 390 32.39 7.08 -18.35
N LYS A 391 32.91 6.17 -17.52
CA LYS A 391 33.94 5.21 -17.97
C LYS A 391 33.71 3.83 -17.36
N ASP A 392 33.98 2.78 -18.15
CA ASP A 392 33.67 1.39 -17.83
C ASP A 392 34.90 0.58 -17.37
N LYS A 393 34.59 -0.61 -16.81
CA LYS A 393 35.41 -1.63 -16.10
C LYS A 393 36.43 -1.15 -15.05
N TYR A 394 36.81 0.13 -15.02
CA TYR A 394 37.85 0.71 -14.19
C TYR A 394 37.43 2.09 -13.58
N GLY A 395 36.11 2.34 -13.40
CA GLY A 395 35.46 3.60 -12.93
C GLY A 395 35.06 4.52 -14.10
N TYR A 396 34.15 5.53 -14.06
CA TYR A 396 32.97 5.81 -13.22
C TYR A 396 31.66 5.64 -14.05
N VAL A 397 30.77 4.77 -13.58
CA VAL A 397 29.30 4.80 -13.80
C VAL A 397 28.74 4.97 -12.37
N PRO A 398 27.80 5.89 -12.09
CA PRO A 398 27.34 6.09 -10.71
C PRO A 398 26.76 4.80 -10.13
N ASP A 399 27.15 4.43 -8.91
CA ASP A 399 26.59 3.30 -8.15
C ASP A 399 25.08 3.48 -7.81
N HIS A 400 24.51 4.65 -8.12
CA HIS A 400 23.09 4.95 -7.99
C HIS A 400 22.31 4.41 -9.19
N HIS A 401 22.19 3.09 -9.25
CA HIS A 401 21.20 2.45 -10.09
C HIS A 401 19.85 2.52 -9.39
N SER A 402 18.96 3.40 -9.84
CA SER A 402 17.54 3.23 -9.55
C SER A 402 17.12 1.87 -10.14
N GLY A 403 16.49 1.01 -9.34
CA GLY A 403 16.27 -0.42 -9.65
C GLY A 403 15.27 -0.71 -10.80
N GLY A 404 15.19 0.15 -11.82
CA GLY A 404 14.21 0.14 -12.89
C GLY A 404 14.67 -0.53 -14.21
N SER A 405 13.70 -0.90 -15.04
CA SER A 405 13.87 -1.58 -16.34
C SER A 405 13.86 -0.60 -17.55
N GLY A 406 14.52 0.56 -17.42
CA GLY A 406 14.38 1.69 -18.35
C GLY A 406 15.24 1.65 -19.62
N GLY A 407 16.43 1.02 -19.55
CA GLY A 407 17.44 1.16 -20.61
C GLY A 407 17.00 0.70 -22.00
N ARG A 408 16.23 -0.40 -22.09
CA ARG A 408 15.68 -0.90 -23.35
C ARG A 408 14.70 0.08 -23.99
N SER A 409 13.80 0.67 -23.19
CA SER A 409 12.84 1.66 -23.66
C SER A 409 13.55 2.93 -24.11
N CYS A 410 14.54 3.40 -23.35
CA CYS A 410 15.36 4.54 -23.74
C CYS A 410 16.08 4.30 -25.09
N TYR A 411 16.73 3.13 -25.25
CA TYR A 411 17.39 2.75 -26.49
C TYR A 411 16.44 2.72 -27.70
N GLN A 412 15.24 2.14 -27.55
CA GLN A 412 14.27 2.11 -28.64
C GLN A 412 13.71 3.52 -28.94
N ASN A 413 13.45 4.31 -27.91
CA ASN A 413 12.96 5.68 -28.05
C ASN A 413 13.99 6.58 -28.73
N PHE A 414 15.29 6.41 -28.43
CA PHE A 414 16.38 7.17 -29.06
C PHE A 414 16.36 7.06 -30.59
N LYS A 415 16.03 5.88 -31.13
CA LYS A 415 15.91 5.69 -32.59
C LYS A 415 14.78 6.50 -33.24
N THR A 416 13.83 6.99 -32.45
CA THR A 416 12.66 7.76 -32.92
C THR A 416 12.84 9.26 -32.79
N VAL A 417 13.93 9.70 -32.18
CA VAL A 417 14.23 11.11 -31.92
C VAL A 417 14.92 11.73 -33.13
N ARG A 418 14.61 12.99 -33.44
CA ARG A 418 15.18 13.74 -34.57
C ARG A 418 15.57 15.15 -34.14
N VAL A 419 16.59 15.70 -34.81
CA VAL A 419 16.98 17.11 -34.67
C VAL A 419 15.77 17.99 -34.97
N GLY A 420 15.55 19.02 -34.15
CA GLY A 420 14.41 19.92 -34.22
C GLY A 420 13.19 19.49 -33.39
N ASP A 421 13.16 18.26 -32.87
CA ASP A 421 12.12 17.81 -31.94
C ASP A 421 12.11 18.68 -30.68
N ARG A 422 10.93 18.88 -30.09
CA ARG A 422 10.77 19.74 -28.91
C ARG A 422 11.37 19.09 -27.66
N LYS A 423 12.03 19.91 -26.84
CA LYS A 423 12.65 19.48 -25.57
C LYS A 423 11.71 18.66 -24.68
N ASP A 424 10.47 19.11 -24.48
CA ASP A 424 9.50 18.43 -23.61
C ASP A 424 9.17 17.02 -24.10
N GLU A 425 9.06 16.83 -25.41
CA GLU A 425 8.84 15.52 -26.02
C GLU A 425 10.08 14.62 -25.91
N ILE A 426 11.28 15.19 -26.12
CA ILE A 426 12.55 14.46 -26.01
C ILE A 426 12.81 14.02 -24.59
N MET A 427 12.67 14.91 -23.61
CA MET A 427 12.86 14.57 -22.21
C MET A 427 11.85 13.50 -21.77
N LYS A 428 10.61 13.55 -22.28
CA LYS A 428 9.63 12.48 -22.03
C LYS A 428 10.03 11.14 -22.66
N LYS A 429 10.60 11.13 -23.87
CA LYS A 429 11.04 9.91 -24.57
C LYS A 429 12.30 9.31 -23.97
N LEU A 430 13.31 10.13 -23.67
CA LEU A 430 14.67 9.70 -23.34
C LEU A 430 14.92 9.65 -21.83
N ALA A 431 14.34 10.54 -21.03
CA ALA A 431 14.34 10.40 -19.57
C ALA A 431 13.18 9.54 -19.09
N GLY A 432 11.97 9.73 -19.62
CA GLY A 432 10.81 8.89 -19.29
C GLY A 432 10.53 8.83 -17.79
N GLU A 433 9.97 7.72 -17.31
CA GLU A 433 9.71 7.52 -15.87
C GLU A 433 10.91 6.94 -15.11
N ASN A 434 11.82 6.26 -15.79
CA ASN A 434 12.89 5.44 -15.20
C ASN A 434 14.31 5.98 -15.42
N GLY A 435 14.45 7.17 -16.01
CA GLY A 435 15.73 7.79 -16.31
C GLY A 435 16.12 8.84 -15.30
N ASP A 436 17.35 8.77 -14.82
CA ASP A 436 17.96 9.67 -13.86
C ASP A 436 18.79 10.73 -14.59
N ILE A 437 18.48 12.00 -14.36
CA ILE A 437 19.24 13.13 -14.90
C ILE A 437 20.41 13.40 -13.95
N PHE A 438 21.64 13.23 -14.42
CA PHE A 438 22.86 13.35 -13.60
C PHE A 438 23.59 14.68 -13.78
N ALA A 439 23.34 15.36 -14.90
CA ALA A 439 23.92 16.66 -15.17
C ALA A 439 22.98 17.50 -16.03
N ARG A 440 22.95 18.79 -15.74
CA ARG A 440 22.24 19.80 -16.53
C ARG A 440 23.07 21.07 -16.59
N PHE A 441 23.21 21.63 -17.78
CA PHE A 441 23.92 22.89 -18.02
C PHE A 441 23.07 23.78 -18.91
N LEU A 442 23.01 25.06 -18.57
CA LEU A 442 22.36 26.11 -19.36
C LEU A 442 23.41 27.16 -19.68
N THR A 443 23.53 27.53 -20.95
CA THR A 443 24.48 28.52 -21.42
C THR A 443 23.78 29.53 -22.31
N LEU A 444 23.97 30.82 -22.02
CA LEU A 444 23.54 31.93 -22.83
C LEU A 444 24.76 32.53 -23.53
N LYS A 445 24.88 32.35 -24.84
CA LYS A 445 25.98 32.91 -25.62
C LYS A 445 25.43 33.68 -26.80
N ASN A 446 25.84 34.94 -26.94
CA ASN A 446 25.37 35.84 -28.00
C ASN A 446 23.83 35.97 -28.09
N GLY A 447 23.11 35.82 -26.97
CA GLY A 447 21.64 35.87 -26.92
C GLY A 447 20.93 34.57 -27.28
N GLU A 448 21.67 33.50 -27.58
CA GLU A 448 21.12 32.15 -27.82
C GLU A 448 21.27 31.29 -26.57
N GLU A 449 20.17 30.66 -26.16
CA GLU A 449 20.15 29.75 -25.03
C GLU A 449 20.36 28.31 -25.53
N SER A 450 21.37 27.66 -24.96
CA SER A 450 21.67 26.25 -25.18
C SER A 450 21.59 25.50 -23.86
N GLU A 451 21.11 24.27 -23.93
CA GLU A 451 20.97 23.40 -22.78
C GLU A 451 21.60 22.05 -23.07
N TYR A 452 22.33 21.54 -22.10
CA TYR A 452 22.87 20.20 -22.11
C TYR A 452 22.29 19.41 -20.95
N CYS A 453 21.87 18.17 -21.22
CA CYS A 453 21.36 17.23 -20.24
C CYS A 453 22.06 15.88 -20.39
N ARG A 454 22.42 15.26 -19.26
CA ARG A 454 22.87 13.87 -19.22
C ARG A 454 21.89 13.02 -18.43
N VAL A 455 21.42 11.95 -19.05
CA VAL A 455 20.40 11.03 -18.52
C VAL A 455 20.96 9.61 -18.46
N SER A 456 20.72 8.86 -17.41
CA SER A 456 21.14 7.46 -17.28
C SER A 456 19.93 6.57 -16.97
N HIS A 457 19.97 5.32 -17.44
CA HIS A 457 18.98 4.29 -17.12
C HIS A 457 19.68 3.02 -16.66
N ALA A 458 19.17 2.39 -15.60
CA ALA A 458 19.64 1.11 -15.12
C ALA A 458 19.21 -0.08 -16.01
N GLY A 459 19.97 -1.17 -15.92
CA GLY A 459 19.63 -2.50 -16.46
C GLY A 459 19.38 -3.51 -15.32
N ARG A 460 18.44 -4.45 -15.50
CA ARG A 460 18.17 -5.50 -14.50
C ARG A 460 18.64 -6.86 -15.02
N GLY A 461 19.58 -7.50 -14.32
CA GLY A 461 20.19 -8.76 -14.72
C GLY A 461 19.21 -9.93 -14.69
N SER A 462 18.80 -10.42 -15.86
CA SER A 462 18.39 -11.81 -16.06
C SER A 462 19.10 -12.37 -17.29
N PRO A 463 19.44 -13.68 -17.32
CA PRO A 463 20.47 -14.22 -18.21
C PRO A 463 20.18 -14.16 -19.71
N ASP A 464 18.93 -13.91 -20.11
CA ASP A 464 18.45 -14.21 -21.47
C ASP A 464 17.96 -12.98 -22.26
N GLU A 465 18.13 -11.78 -21.73
CA GLU A 465 17.63 -10.55 -22.37
C GLU A 465 18.71 -9.45 -22.35
N ILE A 466 18.90 -8.78 -23.48
CA ILE A 466 19.86 -7.68 -23.62
C ILE A 466 19.39 -6.50 -22.73
N TYR A 467 19.89 -6.45 -21.50
CA TYR A 467 19.57 -5.49 -20.43
C TYR A 467 20.76 -4.56 -20.15
N CYS A 468 21.22 -3.81 -21.16
CA CYS A 468 22.37 -2.93 -21.00
C CYS A 468 21.99 -1.60 -20.31
N PRO A 469 22.75 -1.12 -19.31
CA PRO A 469 22.67 0.26 -18.84
C PRO A 469 22.98 1.20 -19.99
N VAL A 470 22.26 2.33 -20.06
CA VAL A 470 22.47 3.32 -21.11
C VAL A 470 22.58 4.72 -20.53
N VAL A 471 23.42 5.53 -21.15
CA VAL A 471 23.56 6.95 -20.84
C VAL A 471 23.27 7.75 -22.09
N VAL A 472 22.47 8.79 -21.98
CA VAL A 472 22.14 9.71 -23.07
C VAL A 472 22.67 11.08 -22.73
N GLU A 473 23.44 11.64 -23.64
CA GLU A 473 23.77 13.06 -23.65
C GLU A 473 22.89 13.75 -24.68
N ILE A 474 22.31 14.88 -24.30
CA ILE A 474 21.28 15.57 -25.07
C ILE A 474 21.62 17.05 -25.09
N TRP A 475 21.67 17.65 -26.27
CA TRP A 475 21.89 19.07 -26.48
C TRP A 475 20.67 19.71 -27.10
N PHE A 476 20.28 20.86 -26.57
CA PHE A 476 19.18 21.67 -27.06
C PHE A 476 19.67 23.07 -27.39
N GLU A 477 19.09 23.66 -28.42
CA GLU A 477 19.23 25.07 -28.78
C GLU A 477 17.81 25.65 -28.93
N ASN A 478 17.51 26.71 -28.18
CA ASN A 478 16.18 27.35 -28.20
C ASN A 478 15.02 26.35 -28.04
N GLU A 479 15.11 25.47 -27.03
CA GLU A 479 14.14 24.41 -26.70
C GLU A 479 13.93 23.31 -27.77
N LYS A 480 14.79 23.26 -28.79
CA LYS A 480 14.78 22.21 -29.81
C LYS A 480 16.03 21.37 -29.73
N LEU A 481 15.87 20.08 -30.00
CA LEU A 481 17.00 19.15 -30.01
C LEU A 481 17.99 19.56 -31.11
N SER A 482 19.23 19.81 -30.75
CA SER A 482 20.31 20.08 -31.69
C SER A 482 21.20 18.85 -31.92
N ASP A 483 21.48 18.09 -30.87
CA ASP A 483 22.26 16.85 -30.95
C ASP A 483 21.89 15.88 -29.80
N ALA A 484 22.16 14.59 -29.97
CA ALA A 484 22.10 13.62 -28.89
C ALA A 484 23.03 12.43 -29.14
N LYS A 485 23.57 11.87 -28.06
CA LYS A 485 24.44 10.69 -28.08
C LYS A 485 23.96 9.68 -27.06
N LEU A 486 23.83 8.43 -27.49
CA LEU A 486 23.46 7.30 -26.64
C LEU A 486 24.65 6.36 -26.49
N TYR A 487 25.06 6.16 -25.24
CA TYR A 487 26.09 5.24 -24.82
C TYR A 487 25.45 3.98 -24.26
N VAL A 488 25.79 2.81 -24.81
CA VAL A 488 25.32 1.51 -24.31
C VAL A 488 26.48 0.81 -23.60
N LEU A 489 26.32 0.52 -22.31
CA LEU A 489 27.44 0.21 -21.41
C LEU A 489 27.77 -1.29 -21.26
N ASP A 490 27.00 -2.20 -21.88
CA ASP A 490 27.14 -3.66 -21.63
C ASP A 490 27.18 -4.54 -22.90
N GLU A 491 27.57 -3.99 -24.06
CA GLU A 491 27.90 -4.80 -25.25
C GLU A 491 29.42 -4.89 -25.46
N PHE A 492 30.11 -5.74 -24.69
CA PHE A 492 31.49 -6.14 -24.99
C PHE A 492 31.51 -7.10 -26.19
N VAL A 493 31.53 -6.54 -27.40
CA VAL A 493 32.09 -7.21 -28.57
C VAL A 493 33.42 -6.49 -28.87
N TYR A 494 34.53 -7.08 -28.39
CA TYR A 494 35.92 -6.61 -28.60
C TYR A 494 36.38 -5.32 -27.88
N GLY A 495 35.86 -4.99 -26.69
CA GLY A 495 36.45 -3.94 -25.85
C GLY A 495 36.21 -2.50 -26.31
N ARG A 496 35.03 -2.22 -26.88
CA ARG A 496 34.62 -0.87 -27.29
C ARG A 496 33.21 -0.57 -26.81
N GLN A 497 33.03 0.57 -26.14
CA GLN A 497 31.73 1.18 -25.86
C GLN A 497 31.01 1.47 -27.19
N ARG A 498 29.75 1.05 -27.34
CA ARG A 498 28.95 1.40 -28.51
C ARG A 498 28.27 2.75 -28.27
N VAL A 499 28.59 3.70 -29.15
CA VAL A 499 28.01 5.05 -29.17
C VAL A 499 27.11 5.16 -30.39
N TYR A 500 25.88 5.60 -30.19
CA TYR A 500 24.93 5.92 -31.25
C TYR A 500 24.74 7.44 -31.26
N GLU A 501 24.92 8.06 -32.42
CA GLU A 501 24.70 9.50 -32.61
C GLU A 501 23.44 9.68 -33.48
N LEU A 502 22.82 10.87 -33.42
CA LEU A 502 21.72 11.19 -34.34
C LEU A 502 22.24 11.20 -35.78
N GLU A 503 21.45 10.63 -36.68
CA GLU A 503 21.71 10.74 -38.12
C GLU A 503 21.41 12.20 -38.52
N LYS A 504 22.45 12.92 -38.97
CA LYS A 504 22.39 14.35 -39.29
C LYS A 504 21.63 14.64 -40.59
#